data_AF-A0A8S3Y9P9-F1
#
_entry.id   AF-A0A8S3Y9P9-F1
#
_cell.length_a   1.000
_cell.length_b   1.000
_cell.length_c   1.000
_cell.angle_alpha   90.00
_cell.angle_beta   90.00
_cell.angle_gamma   90.00
#
_symmetry.space_group_name_H-M   'P 1'
#
loop_
_entity.id
_entity.type
_entity.pdbx_description
1 polymer ?
#
loop_
_entity_poly.entity_id
_entity_poly.type
_entity_poly.pdbx_seq_one_letter_code
_entity_poly.pdbx_strand_id
1 'polypeptide(L)'
;MFYGLTTKELGRVAYDLANKNGLNHRFNNDKKEASKKWVEHFARRHYFSLRQPEKTSLARAAGFNRVQVQRFYDNLKQVLTTFKFVGRQIFNIDETGLQTVRNKLPKVYAKKGKKIVEKVVSAKRRKTVTAVCCMGATEIFVPPALIFPRKRQKPELMDGASEDSLQLVSDSGYMNSDLFIIWLNHFIKMVTPSKDEPALLILDNHSSHLSLQAIE
;
A
#
# COMPACT_ATOMS: atom_id res chain seq x y z
N MET A 1 -8.80 -17.26 -1.11
CA MET A 1 -10.08 -16.94 -1.80
C MET A 1 -10.03 -15.46 -2.16
N PHE A 2 -9.51 -15.11 -3.34
CA PHE A 2 -9.18 -13.71 -3.71
C PHE A 2 -10.27 -13.01 -4.53
N TYR A 3 -11.38 -13.69 -4.80
CA TYR A 3 -12.50 -13.16 -5.55
C TYR A 3 -13.74 -13.17 -4.65
N GLY A 4 -14.12 -12.00 -4.14
CA GLY A 4 -15.39 -11.82 -3.45
C GLY A 4 -16.54 -11.81 -4.44
N LEU A 5 -17.74 -12.22 -4.02
CA LEU A 5 -18.94 -12.16 -4.84
C LEU A 5 -19.56 -10.76 -4.80
N THR A 6 -19.90 -10.22 -5.96
CA THR A 6 -20.76 -9.04 -6.06
C THR A 6 -22.20 -9.38 -5.68
N THR A 7 -23.02 -8.37 -5.37
CA THR A 7 -24.47 -8.54 -5.12
C THR A 7 -25.17 -9.30 -6.25
N LYS A 8 -24.75 -9.08 -7.50
CA LYS A 8 -25.35 -9.70 -8.67
C LYS A 8 -24.95 -11.17 -8.79
N GLU A 9 -23.68 -11.49 -8.59
CA GLU A 9 -23.20 -12.88 -8.61
C GLU A 9 -23.82 -13.69 -7.47
N LEU A 10 -23.93 -13.12 -6.27
CA LEU A 10 -24.64 -13.77 -5.17
C LEU A 10 -26.12 -14.04 -5.51
N GLY A 11 -26.78 -13.10 -6.19
CA GLY A 11 -28.16 -13.27 -6.66
C GLY A 11 -28.31 -14.37 -7.73
N ARG A 12 -27.33 -14.52 -8.63
CA ARG A 12 -27.30 -15.60 -9.64
C ARG A 12 -27.04 -16.96 -9.01
N VAL A 13 -26.05 -17.05 -8.11
CA VAL A 13 -25.75 -18.29 -7.37
C VAL A 13 -26.97 -18.76 -6.59
N ALA A 14 -27.71 -17.84 -5.96
CA ALA A 14 -28.95 -18.17 -5.25
C ALA A 14 -30.04 -18.72 -6.20
N TYR A 15 -30.18 -18.14 -7.41
CA TYR A 15 -31.11 -18.62 -8.43
C TYR A 15 -30.74 -20.02 -8.92
N ASP A 16 -29.47 -20.23 -9.29
CA ASP A 16 -28.99 -21.51 -9.79
C ASP A 16 -29.12 -22.62 -8.74
N LEU A 17 -28.79 -22.30 -7.48
CA LEU A 17 -28.91 -23.25 -6.37
C LEU A 17 -30.37 -23.61 -6.08
N ALA A 18 -31.28 -22.64 -6.13
CA ALA A 18 -32.69 -22.89 -5.91
C ALA A 18 -33.30 -23.78 -7.00
N ASN A 19 -32.97 -23.54 -8.27
CA ASN A 19 -33.39 -24.39 -9.39
C ASN A 19 -32.78 -25.79 -9.31
N LYS A 20 -31.46 -25.89 -9.04
CA LYS A 20 -30.76 -27.17 -8.91
C LYS A 20 -31.37 -28.06 -7.82
N ASN A 21 -31.81 -27.45 -6.72
CA ASN A 21 -32.40 -28.16 -5.59
C ASN A 21 -33.93 -28.30 -5.71
N GLY A 22 -34.54 -27.90 -6.83
CA GLY A 22 -36.00 -27.97 -7.02
C GLY A 22 -36.81 -27.11 -6.04
N LEU A 23 -36.20 -26.05 -5.49
CA LEU A 23 -36.85 -25.17 -4.52
C LEU A 23 -37.77 -24.18 -5.24
N ASN A 24 -39.03 -24.12 -4.81
CA ASN A 24 -39.97 -23.14 -5.33
C ASN A 24 -39.54 -21.72 -4.92
N HIS A 25 -39.44 -20.80 -5.90
CA HIS A 25 -38.94 -19.45 -5.67
C HIS A 25 -39.61 -18.41 -6.57
N ARG A 26 -39.59 -17.14 -6.13
CA ARG A 26 -40.09 -15.97 -6.90
C ARG A 26 -38.99 -15.13 -7.53
N PHE A 27 -37.84 -15.75 -7.80
CA PHE A 27 -36.74 -15.06 -8.48
C PHE A 27 -37.08 -14.76 -9.94
N ASN A 28 -36.34 -13.83 -10.54
CA ASN A 28 -36.61 -13.40 -11.90
C ASN A 28 -36.02 -14.42 -12.88
N ASN A 29 -36.88 -15.11 -13.62
CA ASN A 29 -36.47 -16.15 -14.58
C ASN A 29 -35.83 -15.57 -15.85
N ASP A 30 -36.26 -14.39 -16.30
CA ASP A 30 -35.69 -13.73 -17.49
C ASP A 30 -34.24 -13.31 -17.26
N LYS A 31 -33.96 -12.78 -16.06
CA LYS A 31 -32.63 -12.32 -15.64
C LYS A 31 -31.79 -13.41 -14.97
N LYS A 32 -32.41 -14.55 -14.64
CA LYS A 32 -31.82 -15.68 -13.90
C LYS A 32 -31.09 -15.23 -12.62
N GLU A 33 -31.75 -14.39 -11.83
CA GLU A 33 -31.16 -13.83 -10.60
C GLU A 33 -32.20 -13.55 -9.52
N ALA A 34 -31.79 -13.69 -8.26
CA ALA A 34 -32.56 -13.21 -7.11
C ALA A 34 -32.58 -11.67 -7.06
N SER A 35 -33.66 -11.11 -6.50
CA SER A 35 -33.81 -9.66 -6.41
C SER A 35 -32.80 -9.02 -5.46
N LYS A 36 -32.46 -7.74 -5.70
CA LYS A 36 -31.56 -6.98 -4.82
C LYS A 36 -32.01 -6.99 -3.35
N LYS A 37 -33.31 -6.81 -3.10
CA LYS A 37 -33.89 -6.87 -1.74
C LYS A 37 -33.69 -8.24 -1.08
N TRP A 38 -33.82 -9.32 -1.85
CA TRP A 38 -33.56 -10.67 -1.35
C TRP A 38 -32.10 -10.81 -0.91
N VAL A 39 -31.16 -10.35 -1.74
CA VAL A 39 -29.72 -10.41 -1.42
C VAL A 39 -29.38 -9.58 -0.18
N GLU A 40 -29.95 -8.37 -0.05
CA GLU A 40 -29.80 -7.53 1.16
C GLU A 40 -30.34 -8.21 2.42
N HIS A 41 -31.51 -8.84 2.34
CA HIS A 41 -32.09 -9.58 3.47
C HIS A 41 -31.30 -10.83 3.81
N PHE A 42 -30.82 -11.57 2.81
CA PHE A 42 -29.96 -12.73 2.99
C PHE A 42 -28.66 -12.34 3.68
N ALA A 43 -28.00 -11.28 3.20
CA ALA A 43 -26.78 -10.75 3.80
C ALA A 43 -27.00 -10.34 5.26
N ARG A 44 -28.10 -9.64 5.56
CA ARG A 44 -28.46 -9.27 6.94
C ARG A 44 -28.71 -10.48 7.83
N ARG A 45 -29.40 -11.51 7.34
CA ARG A 45 -29.71 -12.73 8.10
C ARG A 45 -28.45 -13.52 8.46
N HIS A 46 -27.45 -13.51 7.58
CA HIS A 46 -26.20 -14.26 7.74
C HIS A 46 -24.99 -13.38 8.06
N TYR A 47 -25.22 -12.15 8.54
CA TYR A 47 -24.17 -11.22 8.99
C TYR A 47 -23.10 -10.89 7.94
N PHE A 48 -23.46 -10.90 6.65
CA PHE A 48 -22.58 -10.45 5.57
C PHE A 48 -22.68 -8.94 5.36
N SER A 49 -21.55 -8.31 5.04
CA SER A 49 -21.49 -6.88 4.73
C SER A 49 -20.84 -6.64 3.36
N LEU A 50 -21.37 -5.68 2.61
CA LEU A 50 -20.74 -5.21 1.39
C LEU A 50 -19.53 -4.36 1.75
N ARG A 51 -18.37 -4.77 1.26
CA ARG A 51 -17.10 -4.06 1.41
C ARG A 51 -16.50 -3.78 0.06
N GLN A 52 -15.81 -2.65 -0.06
CA GLN A 52 -14.97 -2.39 -1.21
C GLN A 52 -13.67 -3.17 -1.00
N PRO A 53 -13.32 -4.11 -1.89
CA PRO A 53 -12.06 -4.83 -1.76
C PRO A 53 -10.89 -3.87 -1.96
N GLU A 54 -9.83 -4.08 -1.20
CA GLU A 54 -8.58 -3.36 -1.38
C GLU A 54 -7.88 -3.85 -2.65
N LYS A 55 -7.36 -2.91 -3.45
CA LYS A 55 -6.60 -3.24 -4.65
C LYS A 55 -5.25 -3.84 -4.23
N THR A 56 -5.19 -5.15 -4.17
CA THR A 56 -3.97 -5.91 -3.87
C THR A 56 -3.41 -6.47 -5.17
N SER A 57 -2.10 -6.30 -5.42
CA SER A 57 -1.47 -6.90 -6.59
C SER A 57 -1.41 -8.43 -6.44
N LEU A 58 -1.44 -9.16 -7.56
CA LEU A 58 -1.29 -10.63 -7.55
C LEU A 58 0.00 -11.07 -6.86
N ALA A 59 1.10 -10.33 -7.06
CA ALA A 59 2.37 -10.57 -6.37
C ALA A 59 2.26 -10.45 -4.84
N ARG A 60 1.58 -9.42 -4.33
CA ARG A 60 1.31 -9.29 -2.89
C ARG A 60 0.41 -10.42 -2.37
N ALA A 61 -0.64 -10.79 -3.11
CA ALA A 61 -1.53 -11.88 -2.74
C ALA A 61 -0.80 -13.25 -2.70
N ALA A 62 0.11 -13.50 -3.64
CA ALA A 62 0.92 -14.72 -3.69
C ALA A 62 1.99 -14.74 -2.58
N GLY A 63 2.63 -13.59 -2.30
CA GLY A 63 3.60 -13.44 -1.22
C GLY A 63 2.99 -13.54 0.17
N PHE A 64 1.74 -13.13 0.35
CA PHE A 64 1.03 -13.14 1.64
C PHE A 64 0.34 -14.48 1.92
N ASN A 65 1.12 -15.56 1.92
CA ASN A 65 0.66 -16.90 2.32
C ASN A 65 1.31 -17.33 3.64
N ARG A 66 0.67 -18.26 4.35
CA ARG A 66 1.09 -18.71 5.68
C ARG A 66 2.55 -19.17 5.72
N VAL A 67 3.03 -19.85 4.68
CA VAL A 67 4.40 -20.37 4.64
C VAL A 67 5.41 -19.23 4.56
N GLN A 68 5.18 -18.24 3.69
CA GLN A 68 6.09 -17.11 3.54
C GLN A 68 6.07 -16.19 4.76
N VAL A 69 4.89 -15.93 5.32
CA VAL A 69 4.75 -15.16 6.56
C VAL A 69 5.45 -15.86 7.72
N GLN A 70 5.29 -17.18 7.85
CA GLN A 70 5.97 -17.95 8.89
C GLN A 70 7.49 -17.88 8.74
N ARG A 71 8.01 -18.07 7.53
CA ARG A 71 9.46 -17.95 7.24
C ARG A 71 10.01 -16.58 7.63
N PHE A 72 9.29 -15.50 7.33
CA PHE A 72 9.69 -14.15 7.74
C PHE A 72 9.82 -14.05 9.27
N TYR A 73 8.80 -14.49 10.00
CA TYR A 73 8.81 -14.40 11.47
C TYR A 73 9.84 -15.35 12.11
N ASP A 74 10.08 -16.51 11.52
CA ASP A 74 11.12 -17.43 11.99
C ASP A 74 12.51 -16.81 11.83
N ASN A 75 12.81 -16.21 10.66
CA ASN A 75 14.06 -15.49 10.42
C ASN A 75 14.20 -14.27 11.35
N LEU A 76 13.15 -13.48 11.49
CA LEU A 76 13.14 -12.31 12.37
C LEU A 76 13.39 -12.73 13.83
N LYS A 77 12.73 -13.79 14.30
CA LYS A 77 12.94 -14.35 15.64
C LYS A 77 14.38 -14.81 15.83
N GLN A 78 14.97 -15.49 14.84
CA GLN A 78 16.35 -15.93 14.89
C GLN A 78 17.31 -14.74 15.03
N VAL A 79 17.15 -13.71 14.20
CA VAL A 79 17.99 -12.50 14.23
C VAL A 79 17.85 -11.77 15.56
N LEU A 80 16.63 -11.55 16.05
CA LEU A 80 16.39 -10.90 17.34
C LEU A 80 16.97 -11.68 18.52
N THR A 81 16.91 -13.02 18.48
CA THR A 81 17.45 -13.87 19.55
C THR A 81 18.98 -13.87 19.56
N THR A 82 19.62 -13.91 18.39
CA THR A 82 21.08 -13.95 18.25
C THR A 82 21.72 -12.64 18.66
N PHE A 83 21.24 -11.53 18.11
CA PHE A 83 21.87 -10.21 18.30
C PHE A 83 21.30 -9.42 19.47
N LYS A 84 20.15 -9.84 20.02
CA LYS A 84 19.49 -9.23 21.19
C LYS A 84 19.29 -7.71 21.04
N PHE A 85 18.86 -7.29 19.86
CA PHE A 85 18.57 -5.88 19.58
C PHE A 85 17.60 -5.28 20.60
N VAL A 86 17.90 -4.07 21.07
CA VAL A 86 16.95 -3.25 21.83
C VAL A 86 16.10 -2.40 20.88
N GLY A 87 14.95 -1.90 21.34
CA GLY A 87 14.00 -1.17 20.49
C GLY A 87 14.61 -0.02 19.68
N ARG A 88 15.58 0.72 20.25
CA ARG A 88 16.27 1.82 19.56
C ARG A 88 17.14 1.39 18.37
N GLN A 89 17.43 0.11 18.24
CA GLN A 89 18.23 -0.46 17.16
C GLN A 89 17.39 -1.05 16.02
N ILE A 90 16.07 -1.15 16.18
CA ILE A 90 15.19 -1.81 15.20
C ILE A 90 14.45 -0.74 14.41
N PHE A 91 14.68 -0.73 13.10
CA PHE A 91 14.14 0.26 12.17
C PHE A 91 13.31 -0.42 11.09
N ASN A 92 12.23 0.24 10.67
CA ASN A 92 11.45 -0.15 9.51
C ASN A 92 11.44 0.99 8.49
N ILE A 93 11.77 0.68 7.24
CA ILE A 93 11.70 1.57 6.09
C ILE A 93 10.55 1.15 5.18
N ASP A 94 9.81 2.14 4.65
CA ASP A 94 8.81 1.91 3.61
C ASP A 94 8.71 3.14 2.67
N GLU A 95 8.26 2.89 1.44
CA GLU A 95 8.02 3.93 0.43
C GLU A 95 6.54 4.26 0.26
N THR A 96 6.24 5.55 0.24
CA THR A 96 4.88 6.05 0.00
C THR A 96 4.82 7.12 -1.08
N GLY A 97 3.76 7.06 -1.88
CA GLY A 97 3.53 8.02 -2.96
C GLY A 97 2.81 9.28 -2.48
N LEU A 98 3.50 10.42 -2.49
CA LEU A 98 2.92 11.74 -2.27
C LEU A 98 2.35 12.30 -3.57
N GLN A 99 1.03 12.44 -3.61
CA GLN A 99 0.32 13.01 -4.77
C GLN A 99 0.08 14.50 -4.57
N THR A 100 0.63 15.30 -5.48
CA THR A 100 0.45 16.76 -5.53
C THR A 100 -0.98 17.20 -5.86
N VAL A 101 -1.80 16.31 -6.43
CA VAL A 101 -3.21 16.54 -6.73
C VAL A 101 -4.06 15.47 -6.04
N ARG A 102 -4.98 15.88 -5.16
CA ARG A 102 -5.88 14.95 -4.45
C ARG A 102 -6.91 14.34 -5.42
N ASN A 103 -6.96 13.01 -5.50
CA ASN A 103 -7.88 12.27 -6.36
C ASN A 103 -9.36 12.41 -5.97
N LYS A 104 -9.64 12.65 -4.67
CA LYS A 104 -11.01 12.88 -4.20
C LYS A 104 -11.32 14.36 -4.24
N LEU A 105 -12.10 14.75 -5.23
CA LEU A 105 -12.78 16.04 -5.18
C LEU A 105 -13.76 16.04 -4.00
N PRO A 106 -13.82 17.13 -3.21
CA PRO A 106 -14.84 17.25 -2.18
C PRO A 106 -16.23 17.18 -2.82
N LYS A 107 -17.22 16.66 -2.09
CA LYS A 107 -18.61 16.76 -2.51
C LYS A 107 -18.97 18.25 -2.57
N VAL A 108 -19.50 18.70 -3.70
CA VAL A 108 -19.95 20.07 -3.89
C VAL A 108 -21.47 20.10 -3.96
N TYR A 109 -22.08 21.18 -3.47
CA TYR A 109 -23.52 21.41 -3.65
C TYR A 109 -23.82 21.67 -5.12
N ALA A 110 -24.84 20.99 -5.66
CA ALA A 110 -25.33 21.18 -7.02
C ALA A 110 -26.86 21.15 -7.04
N LYS A 111 -27.47 21.82 -8.03
CA LYS A 111 -28.93 21.80 -8.21
C LYS A 111 -29.43 20.35 -8.37
N LYS A 112 -30.48 19.98 -7.63
CA LYS A 112 -31.14 18.68 -7.69
C LYS A 112 -31.53 18.36 -9.14
N GLY A 113 -31.10 17.21 -9.66
CA GLY A 113 -31.34 16.79 -11.04
C GLY A 113 -30.24 17.14 -12.05
N LYS A 114 -29.23 17.95 -11.67
CA LYS A 114 -28.08 18.22 -12.54
C LYS A 114 -27.15 17.00 -12.57
N LYS A 115 -27.08 16.34 -13.73
CA LYS A 115 -26.29 15.11 -13.94
C LYS A 115 -24.78 15.35 -14.04
N ILE A 116 -24.37 16.54 -14.47
CA ILE A 116 -22.96 16.90 -14.70
C ILE A 116 -22.58 18.06 -13.77
N VAL A 117 -21.64 17.80 -12.87
CA VAL A 117 -21.09 18.77 -11.92
C VAL A 117 -19.59 18.78 -12.12
N GLU A 118 -19.11 19.76 -12.87
CA GLU A 118 -17.70 19.84 -13.27
C GLU A 118 -16.92 20.75 -12.33
N LYS A 119 -15.69 20.34 -12.04
CA LYS A 119 -14.68 21.19 -11.44
C LYS A 119 -13.47 21.15 -12.36
N VAL A 120 -13.00 22.32 -12.80
CA VAL A 120 -11.73 22.43 -13.52
C VAL A 120 -10.63 21.98 -12.59
N VAL A 121 -10.10 20.78 -12.82
CA VAL A 121 -8.88 20.31 -12.19
C VAL A 121 -7.71 20.65 -13.09
N SER A 122 -6.63 21.16 -12.51
CA SER A 122 -5.40 21.35 -13.27
C SER A 122 -4.99 20.01 -13.87
N ALA A 123 -4.96 19.94 -15.20
CA ALA A 123 -4.45 18.79 -15.95
C ALA A 123 -2.92 18.62 -15.84
N LYS A 124 -2.29 19.21 -14.81
CA LYS A 124 -0.86 19.06 -14.55
C LYS A 124 -0.60 17.59 -14.20
N ARG A 125 0.12 16.93 -15.10
CA ARG A 125 0.53 15.52 -15.04
C ARG A 125 0.83 15.08 -13.60
N ARG A 126 0.20 13.97 -13.22
CA ARG A 126 0.31 13.24 -11.95
C ARG A 126 1.76 12.84 -11.65
N LYS A 127 2.58 13.79 -11.22
CA LYS A 127 3.92 13.49 -10.73
C LYS A 127 3.78 13.17 -9.24
N THR A 128 3.74 11.88 -8.95
CA THR A 128 3.89 11.36 -7.58
C THR A 128 5.34 11.56 -7.17
N VAL A 129 5.56 12.20 -6.03
CA VAL A 129 6.87 12.21 -5.37
C VAL A 129 6.89 11.00 -4.45
N THR A 130 7.94 10.19 -4.48
CA THR A 130 8.06 9.07 -3.55
C THR A 130 8.76 9.55 -2.29
N ALA A 131 8.12 9.39 -1.14
CA ALA A 131 8.73 9.61 0.16
C ALA A 131 9.20 8.27 0.71
N VAL A 132 10.44 8.24 1.16
CA VAL A 132 11.07 7.09 1.82
C VAL A 132 11.15 7.45 3.30
N CYS A 133 10.39 6.73 4.12
CA CYS A 133 10.27 7.00 5.55
C CYS A 133 10.89 5.85 6.33
N CYS A 134 11.71 6.15 7.35
CA CYS A 134 12.30 5.15 8.21
C CYS A 134 12.13 5.53 9.69
N MET A 135 11.58 4.61 10.47
CA MET A 135 11.21 4.78 11.87
C MET A 135 11.82 3.68 12.72
N GLY A 136 12.41 4.05 13.86
CA GLY A 136 12.84 3.14 14.91
C GLY A 136 11.69 2.78 15.86
N ALA A 137 11.83 1.69 16.62
CA ALA A 137 10.78 1.25 17.53
C ALA A 137 10.61 2.14 18.78
N THR A 138 11.54 3.06 19.05
CA THR A 138 11.53 3.96 20.22
C THR A 138 11.49 5.43 19.83
N GLU A 139 10.59 5.80 18.91
CA GLU A 139 10.34 7.19 18.47
C GLU A 139 11.51 7.89 17.76
N ILE A 140 12.55 7.12 17.37
CA ILE A 140 13.62 7.63 16.50
C ILE A 140 13.09 7.69 15.08
N PHE A 141 13.24 8.82 14.41
CA PHE A 141 12.87 8.97 13.01
C PHE A 141 14.08 9.41 12.19
N VAL A 142 14.33 8.72 11.08
CA VAL A 142 15.35 9.13 10.12
C VAL A 142 14.71 10.14 9.16
N PRO A 143 15.27 11.36 9.01
CA PRO A 143 14.78 12.36 8.07
C PRO A 143 14.49 11.75 6.70
N PRO A 144 13.30 12.02 6.13
CA PRO A 144 12.81 11.28 4.98
C PRO A 144 13.62 11.62 3.74
N ALA A 145 13.69 10.67 2.81
CA ALA A 145 14.13 10.98 1.47
C ALA A 145 12.95 11.25 0.54
N LEU A 146 13.08 12.25 -0.32
CA LEU A 146 12.07 12.63 -1.32
C LEU A 146 12.63 12.40 -2.71
N ILE A 147 12.06 11.45 -3.44
CA ILE A 147 12.43 11.11 -4.81
C ILE A 147 11.50 11.84 -5.79
N PHE A 148 12.05 12.82 -6.50
CA PHE A 148 11.29 13.61 -7.47
C PHE A 148 11.44 13.05 -8.89
N PRO A 149 10.33 12.92 -9.67
CA PRO A 149 10.35 12.45 -11.07
C PRO A 149 10.94 13.51 -12.03
N ARG A 150 12.28 13.61 -12.07
CA ARG A 150 13.07 14.62 -12.78
C ARG A 150 14.48 14.11 -13.10
N LYS A 151 15.13 14.76 -14.09
CA LYS A 151 16.54 14.52 -14.47
C LYS A 151 17.56 15.33 -13.68
N ARG A 152 17.15 16.44 -13.08
CA ARG A 152 18.04 17.39 -12.41
C ARG A 152 17.46 17.74 -11.05
N GLN A 153 18.34 17.78 -10.05
CA GLN A 153 18.03 18.31 -8.73
C GLN A 153 17.72 19.80 -8.82
N LYS A 154 16.85 20.23 -7.90
CA LYS A 154 16.39 21.61 -7.76
C LYS A 154 16.20 21.86 -6.26
N PRO A 155 17.09 22.63 -5.61
CA PRO A 155 17.04 22.83 -4.16
C PRO A 155 15.68 23.33 -3.67
N GLU A 156 14.99 24.13 -4.48
CA GLU A 156 13.69 24.74 -4.17
C GLU A 156 12.56 23.70 -3.98
N LEU A 157 12.78 22.44 -4.39
CA LEU A 157 11.82 21.36 -4.14
C LEU A 157 11.83 20.88 -2.67
N MET A 158 12.86 21.25 -1.92
CA MET A 158 12.99 20.95 -0.49
C MET A 158 12.55 22.12 0.38
N ASP A 159 12.01 23.20 -0.20
CA ASP A 159 11.48 24.34 0.56
C ASP A 159 10.38 23.86 1.52
N GLY A 160 10.64 24.00 2.82
CA GLY A 160 9.75 23.55 3.90
C GLY A 160 9.81 22.06 4.24
N ALA A 161 10.76 21.30 3.66
CA ALA A 161 11.08 19.95 4.14
C ALA A 161 11.72 20.00 5.53
N SER A 162 11.61 18.92 6.29
CA SER A 162 12.33 18.80 7.57
C SER A 162 13.84 18.94 7.35
N GLU A 163 14.53 19.45 8.37
CA GLU A 163 15.99 19.47 8.39
C GLU A 163 16.55 18.06 8.14
N ASP A 164 17.71 17.98 7.48
CA ASP A 164 18.38 16.75 7.06
C ASP A 164 17.59 15.83 6.09
N SER A 165 16.45 16.28 5.55
CA SER A 165 15.73 15.50 4.53
C SER A 165 16.58 15.31 3.27
N LEU A 166 16.61 14.09 2.74
CA LEU A 166 17.45 13.74 1.61
C LEU A 166 16.72 13.99 0.28
N GLN A 167 17.26 14.88 -0.56
CA GLN A 167 16.72 15.09 -1.90
C GLN A 167 17.27 14.06 -2.90
N LEU A 168 16.38 13.28 -3.51
CA LEU A 168 16.72 12.33 -4.58
C LEU A 168 15.94 12.66 -5.85
N VAL A 169 16.48 12.27 -7.00
CA VAL A 169 15.82 12.43 -8.29
C VAL A 169 15.98 11.16 -9.12
N SER A 170 14.90 10.77 -9.81
CA SER A 170 14.94 9.74 -10.84
C SER A 170 13.99 10.11 -11.98
N ASP A 171 14.21 9.56 -13.17
CA ASP A 171 13.31 9.80 -14.31
C ASP A 171 11.87 9.34 -14.02
N SER A 172 11.74 8.24 -13.27
CA SER A 172 10.44 7.63 -12.91
C SER A 172 9.82 8.24 -11.65
N GLY A 173 10.61 8.83 -10.76
CA GLY A 173 10.21 9.24 -9.41
C GLY A 173 10.14 8.10 -8.41
N TYR A 174 10.58 6.89 -8.77
CA TYR A 174 10.66 5.73 -7.88
C TYR A 174 12.11 5.44 -7.46
N MET A 175 12.24 4.63 -6.41
CA MET A 175 13.51 4.08 -5.94
C MET A 175 14.14 3.19 -7.02
N ASN A 176 15.47 3.21 -7.09
CA ASN A 176 16.30 2.25 -7.82
C ASN A 176 17.50 1.88 -6.94
N SER A 177 18.32 0.92 -7.38
CA SER A 177 19.44 0.43 -6.58
C SER A 177 20.48 1.51 -6.25
N ASP A 178 20.80 2.40 -7.18
CA ASP A 178 21.77 3.48 -6.94
C ASP A 178 21.25 4.48 -5.89
N LEU A 179 19.97 4.88 -6.02
CA LEU A 179 19.31 5.75 -5.05
C LEU A 179 19.19 5.09 -3.68
N PHE A 180 18.96 3.78 -3.64
CA PHE A 180 18.89 3.03 -2.39
C PHE A 180 20.23 3.07 -1.64
N ILE A 181 21.37 2.96 -2.34
CA ILE A 181 22.70 3.11 -1.73
C ILE A 181 22.90 4.51 -1.15
N ILE A 182 22.48 5.56 -1.88
CA ILE A 182 22.56 6.94 -1.38
C ILE A 182 21.71 7.09 -0.11
N TRP A 183 20.50 6.51 -0.12
CA TRP A 183 19.62 6.48 1.05
C TRP A 183 20.21 5.67 2.21
N LEU A 184 20.86 4.53 1.94
CA LEU A 184 21.46 3.68 2.97
C LEU A 184 22.63 4.39 3.66
N ASN A 185 23.45 5.12 2.90
CA ASN A 185 24.50 5.98 3.46
C ASN A 185 23.91 7.09 4.33
N HIS A 186 22.79 7.68 3.93
CA HIS A 186 22.06 8.65 4.75
C HIS A 186 21.54 8.01 6.04
N PHE A 187 20.97 6.80 5.98
CA PHE A 187 20.57 6.04 7.16
C PHE A 187 21.75 5.81 8.12
N ILE A 188 22.89 5.35 7.63
CA ILE A 188 24.10 5.13 8.43
C ILE A 188 24.57 6.44 9.08
N LYS A 189 24.55 7.55 8.33
CA LYS A 189 24.91 8.87 8.86
C LYS A 189 23.98 9.34 9.99
N MET A 190 22.68 9.11 9.87
CA MET A 190 21.69 9.58 10.85
C MET A 190 21.58 8.67 12.08
N VAL A 191 21.73 7.36 11.91
CA VAL A 191 21.60 6.36 12.99
C VAL A 191 22.94 6.05 13.66
N THR A 192 24.04 6.28 12.96
CA THR A 192 25.43 6.01 13.40
C THR A 192 25.60 4.63 14.05
N PRO A 193 25.21 3.54 13.37
CA PRO A 193 25.39 2.19 13.90
C PRO A 193 26.88 1.85 14.02
N SER A 194 27.20 0.99 14.98
CA SER A 194 28.57 0.50 15.22
C SER A 194 28.59 -1.01 15.43
N LYS A 195 29.78 -1.60 15.57
CA LYS A 195 29.92 -3.04 15.87
C LYS A 195 29.36 -3.40 17.25
N ASP A 196 29.50 -2.49 18.22
CA ASP A 196 28.99 -2.69 19.58
C ASP A 196 27.50 -2.32 19.69
N GLU A 197 27.03 -1.43 18.82
CA GLU A 197 25.64 -1.03 18.72
C GLU A 197 25.12 -1.14 17.27
N PRO A 198 24.83 -2.35 16.80
CA PRO A 198 24.34 -2.57 15.44
C PRO A 198 22.89 -2.09 15.28
N ALA A 199 22.49 -1.79 14.05
CA ALA A 199 21.10 -1.50 13.70
C ALA A 199 20.50 -2.61 12.84
N LEU A 200 19.27 -3.02 13.15
CA LEU A 200 18.46 -3.92 12.35
C LEU A 200 17.52 -3.09 11.48
N LEU A 201 17.72 -3.12 10.17
CA LEU A 201 16.83 -2.49 9.19
C LEU A 201 15.89 -3.52 8.56
N ILE A 202 14.58 -3.30 8.70
CA ILE A 202 13.52 -4.12 8.12
C ILE A 202 12.93 -3.37 6.93
N LEU A 203 12.87 -4.04 5.79
CA LEU A 203 12.42 -3.50 4.51
C LEU A 203 11.73 -4.59 3.68
N ASP A 204 11.01 -4.17 2.64
CA ASP A 204 10.40 -5.11 1.71
C ASP A 204 11.42 -5.74 0.74
N ASN A 205 11.01 -6.80 0.05
CA ASN A 205 11.86 -7.54 -0.90
C ASN A 205 11.81 -6.94 -2.32
N HIS A 206 11.70 -5.62 -2.47
CA HIS A 206 11.74 -4.99 -3.78
C HIS A 206 13.15 -5.05 -4.38
N SER A 207 13.26 -5.29 -5.69
CA SER A 207 14.55 -5.52 -6.36
C SER A 207 15.50 -4.31 -6.31
N SER A 208 14.97 -3.10 -6.07
CA SER A 208 15.80 -1.91 -5.84
C SER A 208 16.66 -2.03 -4.59
N HIS A 209 16.26 -2.83 -3.60
CA HIS A 209 16.99 -2.99 -2.35
C HIS A 209 18.10 -4.03 -2.45
N LEU A 210 18.13 -4.80 -3.54
CA LEU A 210 19.03 -5.92 -3.74
C LEU A 210 20.14 -5.52 -4.70
N SER A 211 21.25 -5.04 -4.15
CA SER A 211 22.51 -4.87 -4.87
C SER A 211 23.66 -5.41 -4.01
N LEU A 212 24.76 -5.81 -4.66
CA LEU A 212 25.94 -6.30 -3.94
C LEU A 212 26.45 -5.25 -2.95
N GLN A 213 26.49 -3.98 -3.39
CA GLN A 213 26.89 -2.84 -2.58
C GLN A 213 25.97 -2.58 -1.38
N ALA A 214 24.72 -3.03 -1.40
CA ALA A 214 23.81 -2.90 -0.26
C ALA A 214 24.02 -4.00 0.79
N ILE A 215 24.68 -5.10 0.40
CA ILE A 215 24.89 -6.29 1.25
C ILE A 215 26.29 -6.28 1.88
N GLU A 216 27.28 -5.71 1.18
CA GLU A 216 28.68 -5.55 1.63
C GLU A 216 28.86 -4.39 2.61
#